data_AF-A0A961VB53-F1
#
_entry.id   AF-A0A961VB53-F1
#
_cell.length_a   1.000
_cell.length_b   1.000
_cell.length_c   1.000
_cell.angle_alpha   90.00
_cell.angle_beta   90.00
_cell.angle_gamma   90.00
#
_symmetry.space_group_name_H-M   'P 1'
#
loop_
_entity.id
_entity.type
_entity.pdbx_description
1 polymer ?
#
loop_
_entity_poly.entity_id
_entity_poly.type
_entity_poly.pdbx_seq_one_letter_code
_entity_poly.pdbx_strand_id
1 'polypeptide(L)'
;MARQATNDAFLKTSFLDGANASYIEDLYARYQSDPGSVSSDWQEFFAALKEKREDVIAEARGASWQRTDGPITANSELVAALVGNWLPTEPVIGKK
;
A
#
# COMPACT_ATOMS: atom_id res chain seq x y z
N MET A 1 27.67 -10.75 24.35
CA MET A 1 27.31 -11.45 23.09
C MET A 1 25.82 -11.38 22.73
N ALA A 2 24.90 -10.93 23.60
CA ALA A 2 23.45 -10.98 23.30
C ALA A 2 22.91 -9.91 22.31
N ARG A 3 23.57 -8.75 22.15
CA ARG A 3 23.09 -7.68 21.23
C ARG A 3 23.22 -8.02 19.75
N GLN A 4 24.14 -8.91 19.37
CA GLN A 4 24.43 -9.22 17.97
C GLN A 4 23.34 -10.11 17.34
N ALA A 5 22.91 -11.17 18.04
CA ALA A 5 21.90 -12.10 17.53
C ALA A 5 20.54 -11.42 17.24
N THR A 6 20.14 -10.43 18.03
CA THR A 6 18.90 -9.66 17.78
C THR A 6 19.01 -8.79 16.52
N ASN A 7 20.19 -8.25 16.23
CA ASN A 7 20.42 -7.44 15.04
C ASN A 7 20.55 -8.28 13.76
N ASP A 8 21.04 -9.53 13.86
CA ASP A 8 21.22 -10.39 12.69
C ASP A 8 19.90 -10.71 11.97
N ALA A 9 18.82 -10.93 12.73
CA ALA A 9 17.48 -11.10 12.15
C ALA A 9 17.00 -9.82 11.46
N PHE A 10 17.18 -8.68 12.12
CA PHE A 10 16.81 -7.38 11.56
C PHE A 10 17.58 -7.06 10.28
N LEU A 11 18.89 -7.31 10.22
CA LEU A 11 19.70 -7.09 9.03
C LEU A 11 19.30 -7.98 7.85
N LYS A 12 18.79 -9.18 8.12
CA LYS A 12 18.30 -10.09 7.09
C LYS A 12 16.95 -9.70 6.54
N THR A 13 16.13 -8.96 7.29
CA THR A 13 14.77 -8.57 6.85
C THR A 13 14.59 -7.08 6.65
N SER A 14 15.60 -6.26 6.93
CA SER A 14 15.53 -4.79 6.83
C SER A 14 15.20 -4.30 5.43
N PHE A 15 15.52 -5.09 4.41
CA PHE A 15 15.16 -4.76 3.04
C PHE A 15 13.64 -4.77 2.81
N LEU A 16 12.87 -5.55 3.58
CA LEU A 16 11.40 -5.62 3.55
C LEU A 16 10.73 -4.45 4.30
N ASP A 17 11.48 -3.46 4.74
CA ASP A 17 10.90 -2.27 5.35
C ASP A 17 9.95 -1.55 4.38
N GLY A 18 8.85 -1.02 4.92
CA GLY A 18 7.74 -0.49 4.11
C GLY A 18 8.14 0.68 3.20
N ALA A 19 9.22 1.39 3.54
CA ALA A 19 9.79 2.43 2.69
C ALA A 19 10.27 1.90 1.32
N ASN A 20 10.64 0.62 1.23
CA ASN A 20 11.07 -0.05 -0.01
C ASN A 20 9.94 -0.83 -0.70
N ALA A 21 8.69 -0.76 -0.21
CA ALA A 21 7.59 -1.59 -0.70
C ALA A 21 7.40 -1.47 -2.22
N SER A 22 7.33 -0.24 -2.75
CA SER A 22 7.16 0.00 -4.19
C SER A 22 8.29 -0.59 -5.04
N TYR A 23 9.53 -0.53 -4.55
CA TYR A 23 10.68 -1.12 -5.23
C TYR A 23 10.57 -2.65 -5.29
N ILE A 24 10.16 -3.29 -4.19
CA ILE A 24 9.99 -4.74 -4.13
C ILE A 24 8.83 -5.19 -5.03
N GLU A 25 7.73 -4.43 -5.07
CA GLU A 25 6.59 -4.68 -5.97
C GLU A 25 7.03 -4.65 -7.44
N ASP A 26 7.76 -3.61 -7.85
CA ASP A 26 8.30 -3.50 -9.21
C ASP A 26 9.25 -4.66 -9.54
N LEU A 27 10.11 -5.04 -8.59
CA LEU A 27 11.04 -6.14 -8.75
C LEU A 27 10.30 -7.48 -8.90
N TYR A 28 9.24 -7.67 -8.14
CA TYR A 28 8.40 -8.85 -8.21
C TYR A 28 7.62 -8.93 -9.53
N ALA A 29 7.10 -7.80 -10.03
CA ALA A 29 6.47 -7.74 -11.34
C ALA A 29 7.43 -8.14 -12.48
N ARG A 30 8.71 -7.73 -12.37
CA ARG A 30 9.76 -8.15 -13.31
C ARG A 30 10.04 -9.65 -13.20
N TYR A 31 10.18 -10.19 -11.99
CA TYR A 31 10.36 -11.63 -11.76
C TYR A 31 9.21 -12.46 -12.36
N GLN A 32 7.96 -12.01 -12.19
CA GLN A 32 6.81 -12.70 -12.77
C GLN A 32 6.81 -12.65 -14.30
N SER A 33 7.34 -11.59 -14.90
CA SER A 33 7.47 -11.47 -16.36
C SER A 33 8.58 -12.35 -16.89
N ASP A 34 9.77 -12.27 -16.28
CA ASP A 34 10.95 -13.06 -16.57
C ASP A 34 11.74 -13.33 -15.27
N PRO A 35 11.78 -14.57 -14.78
CA PRO A 35 12.54 -14.92 -13.58
C PRO A 35 14.03 -14.59 -13.68
N GLY A 36 14.61 -14.57 -14.89
CA GLY A 36 16.01 -14.25 -15.14
C GLY A 36 16.35 -12.76 -15.03
N SER A 37 15.33 -11.90 -14.92
CA SER A 37 15.50 -10.44 -14.86
C SER A 37 15.91 -9.91 -13.47
N VAL A 38 15.91 -10.78 -12.46
CA VAL A 38 16.29 -10.45 -11.07
C VAL A 38 17.45 -11.35 -10.61
N SER A 39 18.19 -10.92 -9.57
CA SER A 39 19.31 -11.70 -9.05
C SER A 39 18.86 -13.03 -8.43
N SER A 40 19.80 -13.97 -8.30
CA SER A 40 19.55 -15.30 -7.69
C SER A 40 18.86 -15.23 -6.34
N ASP A 41 19.30 -14.31 -5.48
CA ASP A 41 18.77 -14.15 -4.12
C ASP A 41 17.28 -13.78 -4.15
N TRP A 42 16.89 -12.92 -5.10
CA TRP A 42 15.51 -12.54 -5.31
C TRP A 42 14.69 -13.67 -5.94
N GLN A 43 15.27 -14.45 -6.85
CA GLN A 43 14.60 -15.62 -7.42
C GLN A 43 14.29 -16.66 -6.33
N GLU A 44 15.25 -16.93 -5.45
CA GLU A 44 15.08 -17.85 -4.32
C GLU A 44 14.02 -17.34 -3.34
N PHE A 45 14.09 -16.05 -2.99
CA PHE A 45 13.11 -15.41 -2.10
C PHE A 45 11.69 -15.50 -2.67
N PHE A 46 11.49 -15.10 -3.93
CA PHE A 46 10.17 -15.12 -4.57
C PHE A 46 9.66 -16.55 -4.82
N ALA A 47 10.53 -17.51 -5.13
CA ALA A 47 10.15 -18.91 -5.24
C ALA A 47 9.73 -19.51 -3.88
N ALA A 48 10.33 -19.05 -2.78
CA ALA A 48 10.00 -19.51 -1.44
C ALA A 48 8.60 -19.06 -0.96
N LEU A 49 8.03 -18.01 -1.55
CA LEU A 49 6.68 -17.54 -1.24
C LEU A 49 5.59 -18.56 -1.61
N LYS A 50 5.87 -19.49 -2.55
CA LYS A 50 4.94 -20.53 -3.03
C LYS A 50 3.58 -19.99 -3.48
N GLU A 51 3.51 -18.73 -3.87
CA GLU A 51 2.28 -18.13 -4.39
C GLU A 51 2.02 -18.60 -5.82
N LYS A 52 0.75 -18.82 -6.16
CA LYS A 52 0.39 -19.07 -7.55
C LYS A 52 0.50 -17.75 -8.29
N ARG A 53 1.10 -17.78 -9.48
CA ARG A 53 1.22 -16.61 -10.37
C ARG A 53 -0.13 -15.93 -10.62
N GLU A 54 -1.20 -16.70 -10.69
CA GLU A 54 -2.57 -16.21 -10.88
C GLU A 54 -3.03 -15.33 -9.71
N ASP A 55 -2.76 -15.77 -8.47
CA ASP A 55 -3.14 -15.05 -7.25
C ASP A 55 -2.36 -13.72 -7.15
N VAL A 56 -1.07 -13.77 -7.45
CA VAL A 56 -0.20 -12.57 -7.50
C VAL A 56 -0.70 -11.53 -8.49
N ILE A 57 -1.09 -11.98 -9.69
CA ILE A 57 -1.63 -11.07 -10.72
C ILE A 57 -2.97 -10.49 -10.28
N ALA A 58 -3.79 -11.27 -9.56
CA ALA A 58 -5.06 -10.78 -9.03
C ALA A 58 -4.84 -9.70 -7.95
N GLU A 59 -3.91 -9.92 -7.02
CA GLU A 59 -3.54 -8.93 -5.98
C GLU A 59 -2.94 -7.65 -6.60
N ALA A 60 -2.09 -7.78 -7.62
CA ALA A 60 -1.51 -6.64 -8.32
C ALA A 60 -2.54 -5.76 -9.05
N ARG A 61 -3.73 -6.30 -9.38
CA ARG A 61 -4.84 -5.51 -9.96
C ARG A 61 -5.54 -4.63 -8.93
N GLY A 62 -5.18 -4.74 -7.66
CA GLY A 62 -5.79 -4.02 -6.56
C GLY A 62 -6.95 -4.77 -5.95
N ALA A 63 -7.32 -4.34 -4.75
CA ALA A 63 -8.37 -4.96 -3.98
C ALA A 63 -9.72 -4.89 -4.69
N SER A 64 -10.51 -5.96 -4.62
CA SER A 64 -11.85 -5.99 -5.23
C SER A 64 -12.84 -4.97 -4.64
N TRP A 65 -12.53 -4.42 -3.46
CA TRP A 65 -13.29 -3.36 -2.79
C TRP A 65 -12.76 -1.95 -3.10
N GLN A 66 -11.70 -1.85 -3.91
CA GLN A 66 -11.17 -0.56 -4.31
C GLN A 66 -12.22 0.19 -5.13
N ARG A 67 -12.57 1.37 -4.63
CA ARG A 67 -13.57 2.23 -5.23
C ARG A 67 -13.03 2.81 -6.54
N THR A 68 -13.77 2.60 -7.63
CA THR A 68 -13.50 3.22 -8.93
C THR A 68 -14.13 4.60 -9.05
N ASP A 69 -15.14 4.88 -8.23
CA ASP A 69 -15.67 6.22 -8.08
C ASP A 69 -14.68 7.02 -7.21
N GLY A 70 -14.10 8.07 -7.81
CA GLY A 70 -13.15 8.95 -7.14
C GLY A 70 -13.67 9.48 -5.80
N PRO A 71 -12.83 10.14 -5.00
CA PRO A 71 -13.20 10.55 -3.65
C PRO A 71 -14.54 11.29 -3.67
N ILE A 72 -15.52 10.78 -2.89
CA ILE A 72 -16.75 11.52 -2.61
C ILE A 72 -16.29 12.90 -2.16
N THR A 73 -16.80 13.97 -2.79
CA THR A 73 -16.40 15.34 -2.48
C THR A 73 -16.36 15.52 -0.96
N ALA A 74 -15.14 15.69 -0.42
CA ALA A 74 -14.87 15.62 1.02
C ALA A 74 -15.65 16.67 1.84
N ASN A 75 -16.24 17.66 1.16
CA ASN A 75 -16.97 18.78 1.73
C ASN A 75 -18.45 18.85 1.26
N SER A 76 -19.05 17.73 0.84
CA SER A 76 -20.49 17.72 0.55
C SER A 76 -21.30 17.88 1.85
N GLU A 77 -22.46 18.56 1.79
CA GLU A 77 -23.33 18.75 2.95
C GLU A 77 -23.76 17.42 3.60
N LEU A 78 -23.94 16.37 2.80
CA LEU A 78 -24.25 15.03 3.30
C LEU A 78 -23.11 14.43 4.13
N VAL A 79 -21.86 14.62 3.70
CA VAL A 79 -20.68 14.17 4.45
C VAL A 79 -20.56 15.00 5.73
N ALA A 80 -20.70 16.33 5.64
CA ALA A 80 -20.68 17.23 6.80
C ALA A 80 -21.75 16.86 7.86
N ALA A 81 -22.96 16.51 7.42
CA ALA A 81 -24.04 16.08 8.29
C ALA A 81 -23.76 14.74 8.98
N LEU A 82 -23.10 13.80 8.29
CA LEU A 82 -22.75 12.50 8.85
C LEU A 82 -21.62 12.56 9.87
N VAL A 83 -20.61 13.42 9.66
CA VAL A 83 -19.42 13.51 10.53
C VAL A 83 -19.44 14.69 11.51
N GLY A 84 -20.51 15.49 11.51
CA GLY A 84 -20.66 16.62 12.43
C GLY A 84 -19.76 17.82 12.12
N ASN A 85 -19.17 17.88 10.92
CA ASN A 85 -18.34 18.99 10.46
C ASN A 85 -19.22 20.06 9.78
N TRP A 86 -20.11 20.66 10.57
CA TRP A 86 -20.99 21.73 10.09
C TRP A 86 -20.16 22.99 9.80
N LEU A 87 -20.19 23.47 8.55
CA LEU A 87 -19.71 24.82 8.25
C LEU A 87 -20.49 25.84 9.10
N PRO A 88 -19.87 26.93 9.58
CA PRO A 88 -20.57 27.96 10.33
C PRO A 88 -21.64 28.61 9.43
N THR A 89 -22.89 28.21 9.57
CA THR A 89 -24.04 28.86 8.95
C THR A 89 -24.43 30.07 9.79
N GLU A 90 -23.64 31.15 9.73
CA GLU A 90 -24.16 32.45 10.16
C GLU A 90 -24.72 33.17 8.93
N PRO A 91 -26.02 33.51 8.88
CA PRO A 91 -26.46 34.55 7.99
C PRO A 91 -25.77 35.84 8.47
N VAL A 92 -24.98 36.47 7.61
CA VAL A 92 -24.55 37.85 7.83
C VAL A 92 -25.81 38.70 7.75
N ILE A 93 -26.53 38.83 8.88
CA ILE A 93 -27.66 39.74 9.00
C ILE A 93 -27.04 41.13 8.88
N GLY A 94 -27.14 41.68 7.66
CA GLY A 94 -26.69 43.02 7.33
C GLY A 94 -27.25 44.00 8.35
N LYS A 95 -26.35 44.78 8.96
CA LYS A 95 -26.67 45.85 9.89
C LYS A 95 -27.72 46.77 9.24
N LYS A 96 -28.85 46.95 9.93
CA LYS A 96 -29.87 47.93 9.58
C LYS A 96 -29.46 49.31 10.06
#